data_AF-A0A7V8G776-F1
#
_entry.id   AF-A0A7V8G776-F1
#
_cell.length_a   1.000
_cell.length_b   1.000
_cell.length_c   1.000
_cell.angle_alpha   90.00
_cell.angle_beta   90.00
_cell.angle_gamma   90.00
#
_symmetry.space_group_name_H-M   'P 1'
#
loop_
_entity.id
_entity.type
_entity.pdbx_description
1 polymer ?
#
loop_
_entity_poly.entity_id
_entity_poly.type
_entity_poly.pdbx_seq_one_letter_code
_entity_poly.pdbx_strand_id
1 'polypeptide(L)'
;MMKIPSSLRSALRAMALGAAAVLLAACAAQRPQPGNAMPFEHAVDQAVDDLMVQTKKLPGFLAKVESSMKQSRIVIDPLLESASGQQTEVTRVAEQRIVQRMQAQFKQFTVTPFNSTEIATAQYVLNGTLVRDKEAGGSPYRLNLALTEIKSGVVIAQSVARISDASLDTRPTAFFRDSPVNGKDRGVEGYIRTAETQPGQAADALYLERLPTATVMQEATAAYEAGRLQEALARYDAASRRPDGQQLRVYSGLYLTQSQLGRTADAEKTFGTLARLGLETNNLSVKFLFKPGSTDFLADPKISAAYPMWLRQIARQAAQIDSCVVVTGHTSRTGSEAVNERLSLQCAVTVKTRLVGEAPPLAKKLREAGAGFRENIVGTGADDASDALDRRVEFKVTACEA
;
A
#
# COMPACT_ATOMS: atom_id res chain seq x y z
N MET A 1 68.84 -2.67 4.16
CA MET A 1 67.46 -2.15 4.20
C MET A 1 67.10 -1.61 2.83
N MET A 2 66.39 -2.39 2.01
CA MET A 2 66.07 -2.04 0.62
C MET A 2 64.77 -1.21 0.60
N LYS A 3 64.87 0.05 0.16
CA LYS A 3 63.73 0.97 0.09
C LYS A 3 62.89 0.65 -1.16
N ILE A 4 61.67 0.16 -0.96
CA ILE A 4 60.69 -0.09 -2.02
C ILE A 4 60.28 1.26 -2.65
N PRO A 5 60.32 1.41 -3.99
CA PRO A 5 59.97 2.66 -4.67
C PRO A 5 58.50 3.04 -4.45
N SER A 6 58.23 4.35 -4.35
CA SER A 6 56.91 4.92 -4.06
C SER A 6 55.85 4.54 -5.09
N SER A 7 56.23 4.33 -6.36
CA SER A 7 55.32 3.91 -7.44
C SER A 7 54.72 2.51 -7.23
N LEU A 8 55.47 1.59 -6.59
CA LEU A 8 55.01 0.24 -6.29
C LEU A 8 53.95 0.24 -5.16
N ARG A 9 54.09 1.17 -4.20
CA ARG A 9 53.13 1.32 -3.08
C ARG A 9 51.78 1.89 -3.55
N SER A 10 51.79 2.74 -4.56
CA SER A 10 50.57 3.30 -5.18
C SER A 10 49.80 2.24 -5.96
N ALA A 11 50.50 1.38 -6.71
CA ALA A 11 49.89 0.31 -7.49
C ALA A 11 49.27 -0.78 -6.59
N LEU A 12 49.93 -1.14 -5.48
CA LEU A 12 49.42 -2.09 -4.50
C LEU A 12 48.21 -1.54 -3.71
N ARG A 13 48.15 -0.23 -3.43
CA ARG A 13 46.97 0.42 -2.83
C ARG A 13 45.78 0.49 -3.81
N ALA A 14 46.04 0.75 -5.09
CA ALA A 14 44.99 0.75 -6.13
C ALA A 14 44.41 -0.66 -6.36
N MET A 15 45.23 -1.71 -6.32
CA MET A 15 44.74 -3.10 -6.38
C MET A 15 43.95 -3.52 -5.13
N ALA A 16 44.34 -3.07 -3.93
CA ALA A 16 43.62 -3.37 -2.70
C ALA A 16 42.25 -2.65 -2.62
N LEU A 17 42.15 -1.42 -3.13
CA LEU A 17 40.88 -0.68 -3.25
C LEU A 17 39.97 -1.24 -4.36
N GLY A 18 40.55 -1.74 -5.47
CA GLY A 18 39.80 -2.44 -6.52
C GLY A 18 39.22 -3.78 -6.06
N ALA A 19 39.98 -4.58 -5.28
CA ALA A 19 39.51 -5.85 -4.73
C ALA A 19 38.42 -5.67 -3.66
N ALA A 20 38.48 -4.60 -2.86
CA ALA A 20 37.44 -4.27 -1.88
C ALA A 20 36.13 -3.80 -2.55
N ALA A 21 36.21 -3.12 -3.70
CA ALA A 21 35.03 -2.70 -4.46
C ALA A 21 34.32 -3.88 -5.16
N VAL A 22 35.06 -4.91 -5.57
CA VAL A 22 34.48 -6.13 -6.17
C VAL A 22 33.86 -7.05 -5.11
N LEU A 23 34.40 -7.07 -3.88
CA LEU A 23 33.83 -7.85 -2.77
C LEU A 23 32.56 -7.23 -2.16
N LEU A 24 32.35 -5.92 -2.29
CA LEU A 24 31.12 -5.24 -1.85
C LEU A 24 29.96 -5.36 -2.84
N ALA A 25 30.22 -5.72 -4.11
CA ALA A 25 29.17 -6.01 -5.09
C ALA A 25 28.63 -7.45 -5.00
N ALA A 26 29.30 -8.34 -4.27
CA ALA A 26 28.95 -9.76 -4.17
C ALA A 26 27.91 -10.08 -3.08
N CYS A 27 27.50 -9.10 -2.26
CA CYS A 27 26.44 -9.27 -1.25
C CYS A 27 25.07 -8.73 -1.68
N ALA A 28 24.91 -8.29 -2.93
CA ALA A 28 23.59 -8.16 -3.53
C ALA A 28 23.13 -9.57 -3.93
N ALA A 29 22.62 -10.33 -2.95
CA ALA A 29 21.98 -11.60 -3.21
C ALA A 29 20.98 -11.42 -4.37
N GLN A 30 21.21 -12.14 -5.47
CA GLN A 30 20.40 -12.03 -6.67
C GLN A 30 18.95 -12.37 -6.32
N ARG A 31 18.03 -11.42 -6.56
CA ARG A 31 16.59 -11.68 -6.48
C ARG A 31 16.30 -12.92 -7.33
N PRO A 32 15.46 -13.87 -6.87
CA PRO A 32 15.05 -15.00 -7.69
C PRO A 32 14.61 -14.48 -9.05
N GLN A 33 15.30 -14.90 -10.12
CA GLN A 33 14.87 -14.50 -11.46
C GLN A 33 13.51 -15.15 -11.70
N PRO A 34 12.46 -14.36 -11.97
CA PRO A 34 11.16 -14.95 -12.20
C PRO A 34 11.20 -15.82 -13.46
N GLY A 35 10.60 -17.01 -13.39
CA GLY A 35 10.42 -17.88 -14.54
C GLY A 35 9.58 -17.24 -15.65
N ASN A 36 9.33 -17.99 -16.73
CA ASN A 36 8.48 -17.54 -17.83
C ASN A 36 7.10 -17.11 -17.32
N ALA A 37 6.52 -16.09 -17.95
CA ALA A 37 5.16 -15.67 -17.65
C ALA A 37 4.16 -16.80 -17.99
N MET A 38 3.16 -16.98 -17.14
CA MET A 38 2.14 -18.02 -17.28
C MET A 38 0.75 -17.48 -16.92
N PRO A 39 -0.34 -18.20 -17.27
CA PRO A 39 -1.68 -17.76 -16.91
C PRO A 39 -1.81 -17.58 -15.41
N PHE A 40 -2.59 -16.58 -14.98
CA PHE A 40 -2.75 -16.12 -13.61
C PHE A 40 -2.94 -17.27 -12.62
N GLU A 41 -3.84 -18.16 -12.99
CA GLU A 41 -4.19 -19.37 -12.24
C GLU A 41 -2.93 -20.24 -11.97
N HIS A 42 -2.16 -20.55 -13.00
CA HIS A 42 -0.91 -21.31 -12.87
C HIS A 42 0.17 -20.54 -12.10
N ALA A 43 0.23 -19.22 -12.29
CA ALA A 43 1.22 -18.37 -11.62
C ALA A 43 1.01 -18.37 -10.10
N VAL A 44 -0.24 -18.31 -9.65
CA VAL A 44 -0.57 -18.39 -8.22
C VAL A 44 -0.23 -19.77 -7.66
N ASP A 45 -0.58 -20.85 -8.37
CA ASP A 45 -0.26 -22.21 -7.91
C ASP A 45 1.25 -22.42 -7.78
N GLN A 46 2.01 -22.01 -8.81
CA GLN A 46 3.46 -22.09 -8.79
C GLN A 46 4.05 -21.25 -7.66
N ALA A 47 3.58 -20.02 -7.46
CA ALA A 47 4.08 -19.16 -6.39
C ALA A 47 3.90 -19.82 -5.02
N VAL A 48 2.76 -20.47 -4.77
CA VAL A 48 2.51 -21.21 -3.53
C VAL A 48 3.45 -22.42 -3.42
N ASP A 49 3.53 -23.24 -4.47
CA ASP A 49 4.34 -24.45 -4.45
C ASP A 49 5.83 -24.12 -4.21
N ASP A 50 6.37 -23.11 -4.90
CA ASP A 50 7.75 -22.64 -4.76
C ASP A 50 8.04 -22.08 -3.36
N LEU A 51 7.08 -21.36 -2.77
CA LEU A 51 7.17 -20.84 -1.41
C LEU A 51 7.27 -22.01 -0.42
N MET A 52 6.41 -23.02 -0.56
CA MET A 52 6.34 -24.14 0.36
C MET A 52 7.53 -25.09 0.22
N VAL A 53 8.12 -25.26 -0.97
CA VAL A 53 9.36 -26.05 -1.16
C VAL A 53 10.51 -25.47 -0.33
N GLN A 54 10.60 -24.15 -0.18
CA GLN A 54 11.65 -23.51 0.62
C GLN A 54 11.50 -23.82 2.11
N THR A 55 10.26 -23.89 2.61
CA THR A 55 9.99 -24.20 4.04
C THR A 55 10.53 -25.56 4.46
N LYS A 56 10.58 -26.54 3.54
CA LYS A 56 11.11 -27.89 3.79
C LYS A 56 12.63 -27.92 3.99
N LYS A 57 13.35 -26.90 3.51
CA LYS A 57 14.82 -26.86 3.52
C LYS A 57 15.40 -26.20 4.77
N LEU A 58 14.56 -25.66 5.65
CA LEU A 58 15.01 -24.92 6.83
C LEU A 58 15.36 -25.87 7.99
N PRO A 59 16.55 -25.75 8.61
CA PRO A 59 16.99 -26.63 9.70
C PRO A 59 16.03 -26.67 10.89
N GLY A 60 15.42 -25.52 11.25
CA GLY A 60 14.44 -25.43 12.33
C GLY A 60 13.09 -26.09 12.03
N PHE A 61 12.75 -26.27 10.75
CA PHE A 61 11.55 -27.00 10.32
C PHE A 61 11.81 -28.51 10.45
N LEU A 62 12.96 -29.00 9.97
CA LEU A 62 13.34 -30.41 10.09
C LEU A 62 13.44 -30.85 11.56
N ALA A 63 13.97 -30.01 12.45
CA ALA A 63 14.05 -30.31 13.89
C ALA A 63 12.69 -30.27 14.62
N LYS A 64 11.74 -29.42 14.19
CA LYS A 64 10.38 -29.32 14.80
C LYS A 64 9.42 -30.42 14.30
N VAL A 65 9.59 -30.90 13.07
CA VAL A 65 8.75 -31.98 12.51
C VAL A 65 8.95 -33.30 13.26
N GLU A 66 10.15 -33.54 13.80
CA GLU A 66 10.44 -34.71 14.64
C GLU A 66 9.87 -34.59 16.08
N SER A 67 9.57 -33.37 16.55
CA SER A 67 9.21 -33.12 17.97
C SER A 67 7.81 -32.56 18.21
N SER A 68 7.05 -32.17 17.17
CA SER A 68 5.76 -31.48 17.30
C SER A 68 4.60 -32.25 16.65
N MET A 69 3.75 -32.85 17.48
CA MET A 69 2.43 -33.38 17.08
C MET A 69 1.43 -32.28 16.66
N LYS A 70 1.78 -30.98 16.76
CA LYS A 70 0.92 -29.85 16.40
C LYS A 70 1.35 -29.26 15.06
N GLN A 71 0.40 -29.20 14.11
CA GLN A 71 0.56 -28.50 12.84
C GLN A 71 0.85 -27.02 13.08
N SER A 72 1.80 -26.46 12.35
CA SER A 72 2.06 -25.02 12.43
C SER A 72 0.96 -24.24 11.73
N ARG A 73 0.56 -23.11 12.32
CA ARG A 73 -0.50 -22.24 11.80
C ARG A 73 0.08 -21.13 10.92
N ILE A 74 -0.52 -20.98 9.75
CA ILE A 74 -0.25 -19.89 8.80
C ILE A 74 -1.52 -19.06 8.67
N VAL A 75 -1.42 -17.76 8.96
CA VAL A 75 -2.47 -16.78 8.62
C VAL A 75 -2.12 -16.10 7.30
N ILE A 76 -3.12 -15.82 6.48
CA ILE A 76 -2.94 -15.17 5.17
C ILE A 76 -3.46 -13.74 5.23
N ASP A 77 -2.54 -12.79 5.33
CA ASP A 77 -2.85 -11.35 5.29
C ASP A 77 -3.28 -10.96 3.87
N PRO A 78 -4.42 -10.26 3.70
CA PRO A 78 -4.96 -9.87 2.41
C PRO A 78 -3.93 -9.33 1.42
N LEU A 79 -3.95 -9.86 0.19
CA LEU A 79 -3.00 -9.45 -0.85
C LEU A 79 -3.30 -8.03 -1.34
N LEU A 80 -2.25 -7.25 -1.57
CA LEU A 80 -2.34 -5.85 -2.00
C LEU A 80 -1.77 -5.64 -3.40
N GLU A 81 -2.33 -4.69 -4.14
CA GLU A 81 -1.66 -4.13 -5.31
C GLU A 81 -0.57 -3.16 -4.83
N SER A 82 0.66 -3.35 -5.29
CA SER A 82 1.84 -2.70 -4.72
C SER A 82 1.85 -1.18 -4.92
N ALA A 83 1.44 -0.69 -6.09
CA ALA A 83 1.51 0.73 -6.40
C ALA A 83 0.56 1.55 -5.52
N SER A 84 -0.68 1.10 -5.40
CA SER A 84 -1.76 1.73 -4.63
C SER A 84 -1.77 1.37 -3.16
N GLY A 85 -1.30 0.17 -2.78
CA GLY A 85 -1.46 -0.37 -1.43
C GLY A 85 -2.88 -0.83 -1.11
N GLN A 86 -3.71 -1.07 -2.13
CA GLN A 86 -5.13 -1.43 -1.99
C GLN A 86 -5.36 -2.92 -2.28
N GLN A 87 -6.37 -3.51 -1.66
CA GLN A 87 -6.94 -4.77 -2.16
C GLN A 87 -7.74 -4.46 -3.43
N THR A 88 -7.59 -5.32 -4.43
CA THR A 88 -8.34 -5.29 -5.69
C THR A 88 -9.07 -6.61 -5.88
N GLU A 89 -10.01 -6.67 -6.83
CA GLU A 89 -10.72 -7.92 -7.10
C GLU A 89 -9.76 -9.06 -7.50
N VAL A 90 -8.74 -8.79 -8.32
CA VAL A 90 -7.73 -9.80 -8.66
C VAL A 90 -6.89 -10.25 -7.45
N THR A 91 -6.51 -9.34 -6.53
CA THR A 91 -5.73 -9.75 -5.36
C THR A 91 -6.56 -10.59 -4.39
N ARG A 92 -7.87 -10.32 -4.30
CA ARG A 92 -8.83 -11.17 -3.55
C ARG A 92 -8.96 -12.55 -4.17
N VAL A 93 -9.07 -12.65 -5.49
CA VAL A 93 -9.12 -13.96 -6.18
C VAL A 93 -7.82 -14.73 -5.95
N ALA A 94 -6.67 -14.05 -6.03
CA ALA A 94 -5.37 -14.66 -5.74
C ALA A 94 -5.31 -15.21 -4.31
N GLU A 95 -5.76 -14.42 -3.31
CA GLU A 95 -5.85 -14.85 -1.91
C GLU A 95 -6.69 -16.12 -1.74
N GLN A 96 -7.90 -16.15 -2.31
CA GLN A 96 -8.78 -17.32 -2.24
C GLN A 96 -8.13 -18.57 -2.82
N ARG A 97 -7.46 -18.42 -3.97
CA ARG A 97 -6.74 -19.53 -4.60
C ARG A 97 -5.54 -19.98 -3.78
N ILE A 98 -4.78 -19.06 -3.19
CA ILE A 98 -3.66 -19.39 -2.31
C ILE A 98 -4.18 -20.24 -1.13
N VAL A 99 -5.26 -19.82 -0.47
CA VAL A 99 -5.89 -20.59 0.62
C VAL A 99 -6.25 -21.99 0.14
N GLN A 100 -6.95 -22.11 -0.99
CA GLN A 100 -7.37 -23.41 -1.55
C GLN A 100 -6.18 -24.32 -1.87
N ARG A 101 -5.16 -23.80 -2.58
CA ARG A 101 -3.95 -24.54 -2.93
C ARG A 101 -3.20 -25.00 -1.69
N MET A 102 -3.04 -24.11 -0.70
CA MET A 102 -2.34 -24.42 0.54
C MET A 102 -3.04 -25.52 1.33
N GLN A 103 -4.37 -25.41 1.50
CA GLN A 103 -5.18 -26.40 2.20
C GLN A 103 -5.22 -27.74 1.46
N ALA A 104 -5.17 -27.75 0.13
CA ALA A 104 -5.16 -28.97 -0.67
C ALA A 104 -3.83 -29.74 -0.59
N GLN A 105 -2.70 -29.03 -0.74
CA GLN A 105 -1.38 -29.64 -0.96
C GLN A 105 -0.50 -29.74 0.29
N PHE A 106 -0.71 -28.91 1.31
CA PHE A 106 0.22 -28.77 2.44
C PHE A 106 -0.45 -29.05 3.78
N LYS A 107 -0.90 -30.30 3.96
CA LYS A 107 -1.64 -30.78 5.14
C LYS A 107 -0.87 -30.70 6.46
N GLN A 108 0.43 -30.46 6.44
CA GLN A 108 1.24 -30.25 7.63
C GLN A 108 1.04 -28.87 8.28
N PHE A 109 0.36 -27.94 7.59
CA PHE A 109 0.02 -26.62 8.10
C PHE A 109 -1.49 -26.47 8.30
N THR A 110 -1.87 -25.73 9.34
CA THR A 110 -3.23 -25.22 9.49
C THR A 110 -3.28 -23.82 8.88
N VAL A 111 -4.01 -23.66 7.78
CA VAL A 111 -4.17 -22.37 7.09
C VAL A 111 -5.45 -21.70 7.57
N THR A 112 -5.33 -20.50 8.12
CA THR A 112 -6.43 -19.79 8.76
C THR A 112 -6.62 -18.36 8.27
N PRO A 113 -7.84 -17.78 8.41
CA PRO A 113 -8.09 -16.40 8.05
C PRO A 113 -7.26 -15.40 8.86
N PHE A 114 -6.99 -14.23 8.29
CA PHE A 114 -6.34 -13.13 9.00
C PHE A 114 -7.32 -12.37 9.88
N ASN A 115 -7.45 -12.81 11.12
CA ASN A 115 -8.32 -12.22 12.13
C ASN A 115 -7.64 -12.21 13.51
N SER A 116 -8.24 -11.49 14.46
CA SER A 116 -7.64 -11.23 15.77
C SER A 116 -7.45 -12.49 16.62
N THR A 117 -8.28 -13.52 16.42
CA THR A 117 -8.16 -14.82 17.12
C THR A 117 -7.00 -15.64 16.59
N GLU A 118 -6.88 -15.73 15.27
CA GLU A 118 -5.91 -16.60 14.62
C GLU A 118 -4.49 -16.04 14.70
N ILE A 119 -4.31 -14.72 14.55
CA ILE A 119 -2.99 -14.08 14.62
C ILE A 119 -2.31 -14.26 15.97
N ALA A 120 -3.09 -14.32 17.07
CA ALA A 120 -2.56 -14.46 18.43
C ALA A 120 -1.85 -15.80 18.66
N THR A 121 -2.16 -16.81 17.85
CA THR A 121 -1.56 -18.16 17.95
C THR A 121 -0.87 -18.60 16.67
N ALA A 122 -0.77 -17.73 15.66
CA ALA A 122 -0.11 -18.04 14.40
C ALA A 122 1.41 -18.17 14.59
N GLN A 123 2.01 -19.12 13.89
CA GLN A 123 3.48 -19.22 13.84
C GLN A 123 4.02 -18.38 12.68
N TYR A 124 3.27 -18.35 11.58
CA TYR A 124 3.66 -17.68 10.36
C TYR A 124 2.55 -16.77 9.84
N VAL A 125 2.96 -15.67 9.20
CA VAL A 125 2.10 -14.84 8.37
C VAL A 125 2.57 -14.93 6.93
N LEU A 126 1.63 -15.21 6.02
CA LEU A 126 1.83 -15.11 4.59
C LEU A 126 1.25 -13.77 4.13
N ASN A 127 2.06 -12.99 3.42
CA ASN A 127 1.63 -11.75 2.78
C ASN A 127 2.07 -11.74 1.31
N GLY A 128 1.40 -10.94 0.48
CA GLY A 128 1.69 -10.94 -0.94
C GLY A 128 1.26 -9.68 -1.68
N THR A 129 1.97 -9.40 -2.77
CA THR A 129 1.70 -8.23 -3.61
C THR A 129 1.52 -8.61 -5.07
N LEU A 130 0.57 -7.96 -5.74
CA LEU A 130 0.51 -7.92 -7.19
C LEU A 130 1.17 -6.61 -7.65
N VAL A 131 2.18 -6.72 -8.51
CA VAL A 131 2.93 -5.59 -9.06
C VAL A 131 2.65 -5.53 -10.54
N ARG A 132 2.33 -4.35 -11.08
CA ARG A 132 2.32 -4.14 -12.53
C ARG A 132 3.75 -3.96 -13.02
N ASP A 133 4.23 -4.86 -13.86
CA ASP A 133 5.58 -4.81 -14.41
C ASP A 133 5.58 -3.99 -15.71
N LYS A 134 5.97 -2.70 -15.59
CA LYS A 134 5.93 -1.72 -16.70
C LYS A 134 7.04 -1.94 -17.73
N GLU A 135 8.09 -2.70 -17.39
CA GLU A 135 9.27 -2.94 -18.24
C GLU A 135 9.25 -4.32 -18.90
N ALA A 136 8.39 -5.20 -18.42
CA ALA A 136 8.17 -6.54 -18.96
C ALA A 136 7.30 -6.53 -20.22
N GLY A 137 7.93 -6.46 -21.39
CA GLY A 137 7.26 -6.77 -22.66
C GLY A 137 6.54 -8.13 -22.58
N GLY A 138 5.21 -8.12 -22.59
CA GLY A 138 4.35 -9.32 -22.62
C GLY A 138 3.97 -9.97 -21.27
N SER A 139 4.45 -9.48 -20.12
CA SER A 139 4.04 -9.98 -18.80
C SER A 139 3.67 -8.82 -17.88
N PRO A 140 2.39 -8.40 -17.85
CA PRO A 140 2.00 -7.16 -17.21
C PRO A 140 2.02 -7.21 -15.69
N TYR A 141 2.07 -8.40 -15.07
CA TYR A 141 2.04 -8.52 -13.61
C TYR A 141 3.03 -9.53 -13.04
N ARG A 142 3.48 -9.23 -11.82
CA ARG A 142 4.29 -10.08 -10.96
C ARG A 142 3.57 -10.26 -9.62
N LEU A 143 3.41 -11.52 -9.21
CA LEU A 143 2.93 -11.88 -7.88
C LEU A 143 4.15 -12.18 -7.00
N ASN A 144 4.32 -11.42 -5.92
CA ASN A 144 5.31 -11.71 -4.89
C ASN A 144 4.59 -12.28 -3.66
N LEU A 145 5.07 -13.40 -3.11
CA LEU A 145 4.61 -13.93 -1.83
C LEU A 145 5.79 -14.06 -0.87
N ALA A 146 5.56 -13.76 0.41
CA ALA A 146 6.53 -14.01 1.46
C ALA A 146 5.85 -14.72 2.64
N LEU A 147 6.61 -15.60 3.29
CA LEU A 147 6.20 -16.28 4.52
C LEU A 147 7.16 -15.85 5.64
N THR A 148 6.63 -15.22 6.67
CA THR A 148 7.43 -14.70 7.80
C THR A 148 7.14 -15.51 9.06
N GLU A 149 8.16 -15.95 9.79
CA GLU A 149 8.00 -16.49 11.14
C GLU A 149 7.79 -15.33 12.11
N ILE A 150 6.59 -15.22 12.69
CA ILE A 150 6.16 -14.04 13.45
C ILE A 150 7.06 -13.81 14.67
N LYS A 151 7.48 -14.88 15.35
CA LYS A 151 8.28 -14.79 16.58
C LYS A 151 9.68 -14.23 16.36
N SER A 152 10.36 -14.67 15.30
CA SER A 152 11.70 -14.20 14.97
C SER A 152 11.70 -12.95 14.09
N GLY A 153 10.58 -12.68 13.42
CA GLY A 153 10.45 -11.61 12.43
C GLY A 153 11.25 -11.87 11.14
N VAL A 154 11.68 -13.11 10.92
CA VAL A 154 12.49 -13.49 9.76
C VAL A 154 11.59 -14.00 8.63
N VAL A 155 11.81 -13.51 7.42
CA VAL A 155 11.21 -14.07 6.20
C VAL A 155 11.87 -15.41 5.95
N ILE A 156 11.10 -16.49 6.00
CA ILE A 156 11.61 -17.87 5.89
C ILE A 156 11.47 -18.44 4.48
N ALA A 157 10.59 -17.87 3.66
CA ALA A 157 10.42 -18.23 2.26
C ALA A 157 9.90 -17.02 1.48
N GLN A 158 10.29 -16.92 0.21
CA GLN A 158 9.82 -15.89 -0.71
C GLN A 158 9.70 -16.47 -2.11
N SER A 159 8.61 -16.18 -2.81
CA SER A 159 8.40 -16.63 -4.19
C SER A 159 7.91 -15.50 -5.08
N VAL A 160 8.23 -15.63 -6.36
CA VAL A 160 7.85 -14.68 -7.41
C VAL A 160 7.32 -15.45 -8.60
N ALA A 161 6.12 -15.11 -9.05
CA ALA A 161 5.55 -15.64 -10.29
C ALA A 161 5.16 -14.51 -11.25
N ARG A 162 5.35 -14.75 -12.55
CA ARG A 162 4.97 -13.82 -13.62
C ARG A 162 3.69 -14.24 -14.27
N ILE A 163 2.80 -13.27 -14.46
CA ILE A 163 1.48 -13.49 -15.03
C ILE A 163 1.48 -12.97 -16.47
N SER A 164 0.97 -13.78 -17.40
CA SER A 164 0.88 -13.46 -18.82
C SER A 164 -0.43 -12.78 -19.21
N ASP A 165 -1.47 -12.88 -18.37
CA ASP A 165 -2.80 -12.33 -18.66
C ASP A 165 -2.75 -10.82 -18.85
N ALA A 166 -3.16 -10.37 -20.04
CA ALA A 166 -3.22 -8.95 -20.38
C ALA A 166 -4.24 -8.18 -19.53
N SER A 167 -5.36 -8.83 -19.21
CA SER A 167 -6.50 -8.24 -18.51
C SER A 167 -6.78 -8.99 -17.22
N LEU A 168 -6.58 -8.31 -16.09
CA LEU A 168 -7.01 -8.75 -14.77
C LEU A 168 -7.91 -7.67 -14.17
N ASP A 169 -8.91 -8.08 -13.39
CA ASP A 169 -9.80 -7.13 -12.72
C ASP A 169 -9.07 -6.43 -11.57
N THR A 170 -8.46 -5.29 -11.89
CA THR A 170 -7.67 -4.48 -10.95
C THR A 170 -8.52 -3.40 -10.29
N ARG A 171 -9.86 -3.47 -10.39
CA ARG A 171 -10.73 -2.55 -9.66
C ARG A 171 -10.51 -2.72 -8.16
N PRO A 172 -10.42 -1.63 -7.39
CA PRO A 172 -10.33 -1.71 -5.94
C PRO A 172 -11.61 -2.31 -5.36
N THR A 173 -11.47 -3.04 -4.25
CA THR A 173 -12.62 -3.58 -3.54
C THR A 173 -13.49 -2.46 -2.97
N ALA A 174 -14.72 -2.78 -2.54
CA ALA A 174 -15.70 -1.77 -2.16
C ALA A 174 -15.17 -0.75 -1.13
N PHE A 175 -14.48 -1.20 -0.08
CA PHE A 175 -13.89 -0.31 0.90
C PHE A 175 -12.88 0.68 0.28
N PHE A 176 -11.96 0.18 -0.54
CA PHE A 176 -10.90 1.00 -1.16
C PHE A 176 -11.44 1.92 -2.26
N ARG A 177 -12.45 1.46 -3.01
CA ARG A 177 -13.16 2.26 -4.01
C ARG A 177 -13.83 3.47 -3.35
N ASP A 178 -14.58 3.22 -2.27
CA ASP A 178 -15.40 4.23 -1.61
C ASP A 178 -14.56 5.18 -0.73
N SER A 179 -13.38 4.74 -0.26
CA SER A 179 -12.50 5.53 0.62
C SER A 179 -12.11 6.89 0.01
N PRO A 180 -12.20 7.99 0.79
CA PRO A 180 -11.97 9.35 0.29
C PRO A 180 -10.49 9.65 0.00
N VAL A 181 -9.59 8.94 0.68
CA VAL A 181 -8.14 9.13 0.59
C VAL A 181 -7.42 7.83 0.25
N ASN A 182 -6.23 7.94 -0.34
CA ASN A 182 -5.34 6.80 -0.42
C ASN A 182 -4.74 6.51 0.97
N GLY A 183 -4.93 5.28 1.46
CA GLY A 183 -4.48 4.87 2.80
C GLY A 183 -3.10 4.23 2.83
N LYS A 184 -2.25 4.44 1.81
CA LYS A 184 -0.91 3.86 1.73
C LYS A 184 0.04 4.60 2.66
N ASP A 185 0.25 4.05 3.85
CA ASP A 185 1.16 4.60 4.87
C ASP A 185 2.45 3.79 5.01
N ARG A 186 3.34 4.19 5.94
CA ARG A 186 4.63 3.51 6.19
C ARG A 186 4.47 2.04 6.62
N GLY A 187 3.32 1.66 7.19
CA GLY A 187 2.99 0.28 7.52
C GLY A 187 2.64 -0.54 6.28
N VAL A 188 1.82 0.02 5.38
CA VAL A 188 1.53 -0.58 4.06
C VAL A 188 2.79 -0.71 3.21
N GLU A 189 3.67 0.28 3.25
CA GLU A 189 4.98 0.16 2.60
C GLU A 189 5.85 -0.94 3.21
N GLY A 190 5.77 -1.13 4.53
CA GLY A 190 6.44 -2.22 5.24
C GLY A 190 5.92 -3.59 4.81
N TYR A 191 4.61 -3.72 4.66
CA TYR A 191 3.96 -4.90 4.07
C TYR A 191 4.52 -5.18 2.67
N ILE A 192 4.54 -4.17 1.80
CA ILE A 192 4.97 -4.32 0.41
C ILE A 192 6.44 -4.74 0.35
N ARG A 193 7.32 -4.10 1.12
CA ARG A 193 8.74 -4.49 1.18
C ARG A 193 8.92 -5.90 1.73
N THR A 194 8.13 -6.30 2.72
CA THR A 194 8.20 -7.67 3.29
C THR A 194 7.86 -8.72 2.24
N ALA A 195 6.87 -8.48 1.37
CA ALA A 195 6.51 -9.40 0.28
C ALA A 195 7.66 -9.65 -0.73
N GLU A 196 8.62 -8.71 -0.83
CA GLU A 196 9.78 -8.80 -1.72
C GLU A 196 11.09 -9.15 -0.97
N THR A 197 11.02 -9.35 0.35
CA THR A 197 12.20 -9.59 1.19
C THR A 197 12.69 -11.02 1.04
N GLN A 198 14.00 -11.19 0.86
CA GLN A 198 14.60 -12.50 0.63
C GLN A 198 14.57 -13.40 1.88
N PRO A 199 14.55 -14.75 1.70
CA PRO A 199 14.63 -15.67 2.82
C PRO A 199 15.88 -15.45 3.67
N GLY A 200 15.74 -15.55 4.98
CA GLY A 200 16.78 -15.30 5.97
C GLY A 200 16.95 -13.84 6.39
N GLN A 201 16.25 -12.90 5.75
CA GLN A 201 16.27 -11.48 6.11
C GLN A 201 15.10 -11.12 7.04
N ALA A 202 15.25 -10.03 7.78
CA ALA A 202 14.19 -9.52 8.64
C ALA A 202 13.06 -8.89 7.82
N ALA A 203 11.81 -9.19 8.16
CA ALA A 203 10.65 -8.46 7.67
C ALA A 203 10.63 -7.02 8.21
N ASP A 204 9.81 -6.15 7.62
CA ASP A 204 9.67 -4.78 8.10
C ASP A 204 9.06 -4.78 9.52
N ALA A 205 9.79 -4.21 10.48
CA ALA A 205 9.42 -4.24 11.89
C ALA A 205 8.07 -3.56 12.16
N LEU A 206 7.78 -2.43 11.48
CA LEU A 206 6.52 -1.72 11.66
C LEU A 206 5.33 -2.52 11.12
N TYR A 207 5.53 -3.28 10.04
CA TYR A 207 4.50 -4.19 9.54
C TYR A 207 4.16 -5.26 10.58
N LEU A 208 5.18 -5.94 11.13
CA LEU A 208 4.98 -6.98 12.14
C LEU A 208 4.36 -6.46 13.44
N GLU A 209 4.82 -5.30 13.91
CA GLU A 209 4.26 -4.63 15.10
C GLU A 209 2.75 -4.35 14.95
N ARG A 210 2.31 -4.00 13.74
CA ARG A 210 0.93 -3.63 13.44
C ARG A 210 0.01 -4.79 13.12
N LEU A 211 0.50 -6.04 13.07
CA LEU A 211 -0.33 -7.21 12.76
C LEU A 211 -1.62 -7.29 13.61
N PRO A 212 -1.59 -7.08 14.95
CA PRO A 212 -2.81 -7.15 15.75
C PRO A 212 -3.85 -6.06 15.42
N THR A 213 -3.41 -4.90 14.93
CA THR A 213 -4.33 -3.83 14.48
C THR A 213 -4.82 -4.10 13.08
N ALA A 214 -3.95 -4.63 12.22
CA ALA A 214 -4.28 -5.00 10.85
C ALA A 214 -5.40 -6.06 10.82
N THR A 215 -5.41 -7.02 11.76
CA THR A 215 -6.50 -8.00 11.84
C THR A 215 -7.83 -7.39 12.23
N VAL A 216 -7.88 -6.50 13.23
CA VAL A 216 -9.11 -5.80 13.62
C VAL A 216 -9.64 -4.96 12.45
N MET A 217 -8.74 -4.27 11.74
CA MET A 217 -9.09 -3.50 10.56
C MET A 217 -9.59 -4.39 9.42
N GLN A 218 -9.01 -5.57 9.22
CA GLN A 218 -9.47 -6.52 8.21
C GLN A 218 -10.89 -7.03 8.53
N GLU A 219 -11.15 -7.38 9.79
CA GLU A 219 -12.49 -7.78 10.22
C GLU A 219 -13.52 -6.64 10.08
N ALA A 220 -13.12 -5.39 10.36
CA ALA A 220 -13.95 -4.21 10.13
C ALA A 220 -14.26 -4.00 8.65
N THR A 221 -13.24 -4.15 7.79
CA THR A 221 -13.35 -4.01 6.33
C THR A 221 -14.28 -5.08 5.77
N ALA A 222 -14.12 -6.34 6.16
CA ALA A 222 -15.00 -7.43 5.75
C ALA A 222 -16.46 -7.21 6.20
N ALA A 223 -16.70 -6.63 7.39
CA ALA A 223 -18.04 -6.27 7.83
C ALA A 223 -18.64 -5.12 7.01
N TYR A 224 -17.85 -4.09 6.67
CA TYR A 224 -18.29 -2.98 5.83
C TYR A 224 -18.69 -3.46 4.43
N GLU A 225 -17.83 -4.24 3.78
CA GLU A 225 -18.07 -4.73 2.42
C GLU A 225 -19.24 -5.72 2.34
N ALA A 226 -19.57 -6.40 3.44
CA ALA A 226 -20.73 -7.25 3.55
C ALA A 226 -22.01 -6.51 4.02
N GLY A 227 -21.98 -5.18 4.13
CA GLY A 227 -23.13 -4.36 4.53
C GLY A 227 -23.50 -4.46 6.02
N ARG A 228 -22.68 -5.12 6.86
CA ARG A 228 -22.88 -5.23 8.31
C ARG A 228 -22.35 -3.97 8.99
N LEU A 229 -22.99 -2.83 8.73
CA LEU A 229 -22.45 -1.50 9.06
C LEU A 229 -22.29 -1.26 10.57
N GLN A 230 -23.22 -1.71 11.42
CA GLN A 230 -23.06 -1.57 12.88
C GLN A 230 -21.86 -2.37 13.39
N GLU A 231 -21.65 -3.55 12.84
CA GLU A 231 -20.53 -4.42 13.15
C GLU A 231 -19.20 -3.78 12.70
N ALA A 232 -19.17 -3.23 11.49
CA ALA A 232 -18.02 -2.50 10.95
C ALA A 232 -17.68 -1.28 11.82
N LEU A 233 -18.70 -0.51 12.24
CA LEU A 233 -18.52 0.68 13.07
C LEU A 233 -17.86 0.32 14.40
N ALA A 234 -18.37 -0.71 15.07
CA ALA A 234 -17.82 -1.17 16.35
C ALA A 234 -16.35 -1.60 16.23
N ARG A 235 -15.99 -2.31 15.14
CA ARG A 235 -14.61 -2.75 14.92
C ARG A 235 -13.66 -1.62 14.52
N TYR A 236 -14.09 -0.70 13.65
CA TYR A 236 -13.27 0.47 13.32
C TYR A 236 -13.08 1.38 14.54
N ASP A 237 -14.09 1.53 15.38
CA ASP A 237 -13.98 2.28 16.63
C ASP A 237 -13.00 1.59 17.60
N ALA A 238 -13.09 0.26 17.76
CA ALA A 238 -12.11 -0.51 18.51
C ALA A 238 -10.68 -0.37 17.96
N ALA A 239 -10.50 -0.41 16.63
CA ALA A 239 -9.21 -0.18 16.00
C ALA A 239 -8.66 1.22 16.28
N SER A 240 -9.51 2.26 16.23
CA SER A 240 -9.10 3.65 16.45
C SER A 240 -8.60 3.93 17.87
N ARG A 241 -9.03 3.14 18.85
CA ARG A 241 -8.63 3.26 20.27
C ARG A 241 -7.28 2.58 20.57
N ARG A 242 -6.72 1.83 19.61
CA ARG A 242 -5.42 1.19 19.78
C ARG A 242 -4.30 2.23 19.63
N PRO A 243 -3.16 2.09 20.34
CA PRO A 243 -2.05 3.04 20.24
C PRO A 243 -1.53 3.24 18.81
N ASP A 244 -1.46 2.14 18.05
CA ASP A 244 -1.05 2.09 16.65
C ASP A 244 -2.24 2.22 15.67
N GLY A 245 -3.43 2.51 16.18
CA GLY A 245 -4.69 2.65 15.43
C GLY A 245 -4.89 3.99 14.73
N GLN A 246 -3.99 4.95 14.95
CA GLN A 246 -4.01 6.26 14.30
C GLN A 246 -3.54 6.18 12.84
N GLN A 247 -4.32 5.47 12.02
CA GLN A 247 -4.02 5.21 10.60
C GLN A 247 -5.15 5.75 9.72
N LEU A 248 -4.80 6.30 8.55
CA LEU A 248 -5.77 6.85 7.60
C LEU A 248 -6.87 5.84 7.23
N ARG A 249 -6.52 4.56 7.05
CA ARG A 249 -7.49 3.50 6.72
C ARG A 249 -8.54 3.27 7.81
N VAL A 250 -8.16 3.36 9.08
CA VAL A 250 -9.10 3.21 10.21
C VAL A 250 -10.11 4.35 10.20
N TYR A 251 -9.66 5.60 10.03
CA TYR A 251 -10.55 6.75 9.97
C TYR A 251 -11.36 6.82 8.68
N SER A 252 -10.85 6.31 7.54
CA SER A 252 -11.64 6.12 6.32
C SER A 252 -12.80 5.16 6.59
N GLY A 253 -12.55 4.04 7.27
CA GLY A 253 -13.58 3.07 7.64
C GLY A 253 -14.65 3.61 8.59
N LEU A 254 -14.24 4.32 9.64
CA LEU A 254 -15.16 5.04 10.52
C LEU A 254 -16.03 6.03 9.74
N TYR A 255 -15.40 6.87 8.90
CA TYR A 255 -16.09 7.88 8.10
C TYR A 255 -17.13 7.24 7.18
N LEU A 256 -16.71 6.26 6.37
CA LEU A 256 -17.59 5.57 5.42
C LEU A 256 -18.77 4.91 6.12
N THR A 257 -18.51 4.22 7.23
CA THR A 257 -19.54 3.49 7.96
C THR A 257 -20.52 4.44 8.65
N GLN A 258 -20.04 5.53 9.26
CA GLN A 258 -20.88 6.58 9.84
C GLN A 258 -21.73 7.26 8.77
N SER A 259 -21.16 7.56 7.60
CA SER A 259 -21.90 8.13 6.47
C SER A 259 -23.01 7.20 5.98
N GLN A 260 -22.73 5.90 5.80
CA GLN A 260 -23.75 4.93 5.37
C GLN A 260 -24.85 4.72 6.42
N LEU A 261 -24.53 4.87 7.72
CA LEU A 261 -25.50 4.83 8.81
C LEU A 261 -26.28 6.14 9.01
N GLY A 262 -26.03 7.17 8.20
CA GLY A 262 -26.67 8.49 8.34
C GLY A 262 -26.19 9.31 9.55
N ARG A 263 -25.07 8.93 10.19
CA ARG A 263 -24.46 9.64 11.32
C ARG A 263 -23.60 10.81 10.83
N THR A 264 -24.25 11.82 10.26
CA THR A 264 -23.58 12.93 9.55
C THR A 264 -22.60 13.71 10.42
N ALA A 265 -22.98 14.05 11.66
CA ALA A 265 -22.11 14.78 12.59
C ALA A 265 -20.86 13.97 12.98
N ASP A 266 -21.02 12.67 13.24
CA ASP A 266 -19.90 11.77 13.55
C ASP A 266 -18.97 11.64 12.33
N ALA A 267 -19.54 11.45 11.14
CA ALA A 267 -18.79 11.34 9.90
C ALA A 267 -17.95 12.60 9.62
N GLU A 268 -18.53 13.79 9.79
CA GLU A 268 -17.79 15.05 9.61
C GLU A 268 -16.64 15.18 10.62
N LYS A 269 -16.88 14.87 11.90
CA LYS A 269 -15.84 14.87 12.93
C LYS A 269 -14.71 13.90 12.61
N THR A 270 -15.06 12.68 12.18
CA THR A 270 -14.11 11.65 11.77
C THR A 270 -13.29 12.09 10.56
N PHE A 271 -13.94 12.69 9.55
CA PHE A 271 -13.23 13.23 8.39
C PHE A 271 -12.28 14.36 8.78
N GLY A 272 -12.66 15.23 9.70
CA GLY A 272 -11.73 16.23 10.27
C GLY A 272 -10.50 15.60 10.92
N THR A 273 -10.67 14.47 11.63
CA THR A 273 -9.55 13.71 12.21
C THR A 273 -8.67 13.08 11.14
N LEU A 274 -9.28 12.53 10.08
CA LEU A 274 -8.59 11.98 8.92
C LEU A 274 -7.76 13.06 8.19
N ALA A 275 -8.33 14.24 7.95
CA ALA A 275 -7.63 15.36 7.32
C ALA A 275 -6.44 15.83 8.17
N ARG A 276 -6.62 15.95 9.49
CA ARG A 276 -5.55 16.30 10.43
C ARG A 276 -4.41 15.28 10.36
N LEU A 277 -4.72 13.99 10.50
CA LEU A 277 -3.72 12.92 10.45
C LEU A 277 -2.98 12.90 9.11
N GLY A 278 -3.70 13.11 8.00
CA GLY A 278 -3.11 13.17 6.66
C GLY A 278 -2.14 14.34 6.50
N LEU A 279 -2.47 15.52 7.04
CA LEU A 279 -1.56 16.67 7.02
C LEU A 279 -0.33 16.45 7.91
N GLU A 280 -0.51 15.94 9.13
CA GLU A 280 0.59 15.66 10.08
C GLU A 280 1.58 14.61 9.54
N THR A 281 1.08 13.63 8.78
CA THR A 281 1.89 12.56 8.19
C THR A 281 2.31 12.84 6.75
N ASN A 282 1.99 14.03 6.22
CA ASN A 282 2.26 14.44 4.84
C ASN A 282 1.75 13.43 3.79
N ASN A 283 0.59 12.82 4.06
CA ASN A 283 0.00 11.73 3.29
C ASN A 283 -1.49 12.00 2.99
N LEU A 284 -1.91 13.26 2.94
CA LEU A 284 -3.29 13.62 2.60
C LEU A 284 -3.46 13.68 1.07
N SER A 285 -3.89 12.58 0.48
CA SER A 285 -4.20 12.45 -0.94
C SER A 285 -5.68 12.14 -1.12
N VAL A 286 -6.48 13.14 -1.51
CA VAL A 286 -7.96 13.06 -1.57
C VAL A 286 -8.44 12.88 -3.00
N LYS A 287 -9.39 11.98 -3.21
CA LYS A 287 -10.05 11.74 -4.51
C LYS A 287 -11.06 12.85 -4.82
N PHE A 288 -10.60 13.98 -5.35
CA PHE A 288 -11.46 15.00 -5.96
C PHE A 288 -11.55 14.76 -7.46
N LEU A 289 -12.65 14.14 -7.90
CA LEU A 289 -12.87 13.84 -9.31
C LEU A 289 -13.47 15.03 -10.06
N PHE A 290 -12.76 15.49 -11.08
CA PHE A 290 -13.15 16.58 -11.98
C PHE A 290 -13.80 16.05 -13.27
N LYS A 291 -14.62 16.88 -13.91
CA LYS A 291 -15.14 16.61 -15.26
C LYS A 291 -13.97 16.60 -16.25
N PRO A 292 -14.00 15.73 -17.28
CA PRO A 292 -12.96 15.71 -18.31
C PRO A 292 -12.72 17.10 -18.92
N GLY A 293 -11.46 17.53 -18.98
CA GLY A 293 -11.06 18.82 -19.57
C GLY A 293 -11.55 20.07 -18.82
N SER A 294 -12.03 19.94 -17.57
CA SER A 294 -12.60 21.03 -16.79
C SER A 294 -12.12 21.01 -15.34
N THR A 295 -12.20 22.17 -14.67
CA THR A 295 -11.95 22.34 -13.24
C THR A 295 -13.21 22.18 -12.38
N ASP A 296 -14.36 21.88 -13.00
CA ASP A 296 -15.58 21.53 -12.29
C ASP A 296 -15.50 20.12 -11.73
N PHE A 297 -16.00 19.91 -10.51
CA PHE A 297 -16.21 18.55 -10.00
C PHE A 297 -17.28 17.81 -10.81
N LEU A 298 -17.20 16.47 -10.81
CA LEU A 298 -18.25 15.62 -11.36
C LEU A 298 -19.61 15.97 -10.75
N ALA A 299 -20.67 15.97 -11.57
CA ALA A 299 -22.01 16.34 -11.14
C ALA A 299 -22.74 15.23 -10.35
N ASP A 300 -22.22 14.00 -10.36
CA ASP A 300 -22.83 12.86 -9.66
C ASP A 300 -22.82 13.11 -8.13
N PRO A 301 -23.99 13.24 -7.48
CA PRO A 301 -24.07 13.44 -6.05
C PRO A 301 -23.48 12.28 -5.23
N LYS A 302 -23.47 11.05 -5.76
CA LYS A 302 -22.85 9.90 -5.09
C LYS A 302 -21.34 10.06 -4.93
N ILE A 303 -20.72 10.89 -5.77
CA ILE A 303 -19.29 11.17 -5.77
C ILE A 303 -19.02 12.51 -5.05
N SER A 304 -19.66 13.58 -5.51
CA SER A 304 -19.24 14.95 -5.16
C SER A 304 -20.03 15.60 -4.02
N ALA A 305 -21.13 15.01 -3.53
CA ALA A 305 -21.95 15.64 -2.49
C ALA A 305 -21.19 15.86 -1.17
N ALA A 306 -20.19 15.03 -0.88
CA ALA A 306 -19.37 15.15 0.33
C ALA A 306 -18.27 16.23 0.21
N TYR A 307 -17.90 16.64 -1.00
CA TYR A 307 -16.74 17.50 -1.24
C TYR A 307 -16.79 18.85 -0.52
N PRO A 308 -17.94 19.56 -0.42
CA PRO A 308 -18.00 20.81 0.35
C PRO A 308 -17.62 20.60 1.83
N MET A 309 -18.10 19.52 2.45
CA MET A 309 -17.74 19.18 3.83
C MET A 309 -16.26 18.82 3.94
N TRP A 310 -15.73 18.04 2.99
CA TRP A 310 -14.31 17.68 2.97
C TRP A 310 -13.42 18.92 2.87
N LEU A 311 -13.72 19.83 1.94
CA LEU A 311 -12.98 21.08 1.77
C LEU A 311 -13.01 21.94 3.03
N ARG A 312 -14.18 22.09 3.66
CA ARG A 312 -14.31 22.80 4.95
C ARG A 312 -13.43 22.19 6.03
N GLN A 313 -13.46 20.86 6.19
CA GLN A 313 -12.64 20.20 7.22
C GLN A 313 -11.15 20.28 6.90
N ILE A 314 -10.73 20.11 5.64
CA ILE A 314 -9.33 20.28 5.22
C ILE A 314 -8.86 21.70 5.50
N ALA A 315 -9.65 22.72 5.13
CA ALA A 315 -9.34 24.12 5.39
C ALA A 315 -9.20 24.38 6.90
N ARG A 316 -10.14 23.87 7.70
CA ARG A 316 -10.10 24.01 9.16
C ARG A 316 -8.83 23.40 9.75
N GLN A 317 -8.44 22.19 9.35
CA GLN A 317 -7.22 21.55 9.88
C GLN A 317 -5.95 22.24 9.36
N ALA A 318 -5.91 22.61 8.09
CA ALA A 318 -4.78 23.35 7.51
C ALA A 318 -4.58 24.74 8.14
N ALA A 319 -5.64 25.37 8.65
CA ALA A 319 -5.52 26.66 9.32
C ALA A 319 -4.84 26.54 10.71
N GLN A 320 -4.90 25.36 11.34
CA GLN A 320 -4.32 25.10 12.67
C GLN A 320 -2.82 24.78 12.63
N ILE A 321 -2.25 24.51 11.45
CA ILE A 321 -0.81 24.22 11.33
C ILE A 321 -0.01 25.51 11.09
N ASP A 322 1.15 25.62 11.70
CA ASP A 322 2.08 26.75 11.55
C ASP A 322 3.00 26.62 10.32
N SER A 323 2.62 25.76 9.39
CA SER A 323 3.33 25.46 8.16
C SER A 323 2.51 25.86 6.94
N CYS A 324 3.16 25.88 5.78
CA CYS A 324 2.50 26.08 4.50
C CYS A 324 2.04 24.73 3.93
N VAL A 325 1.04 24.76 3.05
CA VAL A 325 0.52 23.55 2.37
C VAL A 325 0.56 23.76 0.87
N VAL A 326 1.20 22.83 0.17
CA VAL A 326 1.15 22.73 -1.29
C VAL A 326 -0.05 21.87 -1.67
N VAL A 327 -0.98 22.47 -2.42
CA VAL A 327 -2.12 21.80 -3.05
C VAL A 327 -1.67 21.35 -4.43
N THR A 328 -1.50 20.05 -4.63
CA THR A 328 -1.02 19.49 -5.90
C THR A 328 -2.14 18.75 -6.61
N GLY A 329 -2.48 19.18 -7.82
CA GLY A 329 -3.41 18.45 -8.69
C GLY A 329 -2.72 17.34 -9.45
N HIS A 330 -3.43 16.24 -9.70
CA HIS A 330 -2.99 15.12 -10.53
C HIS A 330 -4.04 14.77 -11.58
N THR A 331 -3.61 14.22 -12.71
CA THR A 331 -4.46 13.72 -13.79
C THR A 331 -4.12 12.27 -14.11
N SER A 332 -5.01 11.57 -14.79
CA SER A 332 -4.66 10.28 -15.40
C SER A 332 -3.63 10.45 -16.52
N ARG A 333 -3.12 9.32 -17.02
CA ARG A 333 -2.14 9.27 -18.12
C ARG A 333 -2.75 9.63 -19.50
N THR A 334 -4.06 9.87 -19.57
CA THR A 334 -4.77 10.12 -20.82
C THR A 334 -4.48 11.52 -21.35
N GLY A 335 -4.12 11.64 -22.64
CA GLY A 335 -3.85 12.91 -23.30
C GLY A 335 -2.39 13.36 -23.25
N SER A 336 -2.11 14.58 -23.72
CA SER A 336 -0.75 15.12 -23.79
C SER A 336 -0.24 15.64 -22.44
N GLU A 337 1.07 15.56 -22.21
CA GLU A 337 1.71 16.04 -20.98
C GLU A 337 1.42 17.52 -20.70
N ALA A 338 1.64 18.40 -21.69
CA ALA A 338 1.42 19.84 -21.53
C ALA A 338 -0.04 20.19 -21.15
N VAL A 339 -1.02 19.46 -21.69
CA VAL A 339 -2.43 19.65 -21.34
C VAL A 339 -2.69 19.21 -19.90
N ASN A 340 -2.14 18.06 -19.50
CA ASN A 340 -2.32 17.50 -18.17
C ASN A 340 -1.62 18.32 -17.07
N GLU A 341 -0.42 18.85 -17.34
CA GLU A 341 0.26 19.80 -16.45
C GLU A 341 -0.60 21.04 -16.19
N ARG A 342 -1.09 21.66 -17.26
CA ARG A 342 -1.94 22.86 -17.15
C ARG A 342 -3.25 22.56 -16.42
N LEU A 343 -3.93 21.47 -16.78
CA LEU A 343 -5.21 21.10 -16.18
C LEU A 343 -5.06 20.79 -14.69
N SER A 344 -4.05 20.00 -14.32
CA SER A 344 -3.78 19.66 -12.92
C SER A 344 -3.48 20.89 -12.06
N LEU A 345 -2.71 21.86 -12.57
CA LEU A 345 -2.47 23.14 -11.90
C LEU A 345 -3.77 23.95 -11.71
N GLN A 346 -4.60 24.04 -12.75
CA GLN A 346 -5.89 24.75 -12.67
C GLN A 346 -6.85 24.12 -11.65
N CYS A 347 -6.88 22.79 -11.57
CA CYS A 347 -7.62 22.05 -10.54
C CYS A 347 -7.09 22.38 -9.13
N ALA A 348 -5.77 22.44 -8.94
CA ALA A 348 -5.17 22.84 -7.68
C ALA A 348 -5.53 24.28 -7.27
N VAL A 349 -5.49 25.23 -8.21
CA VAL A 349 -5.93 26.62 -7.99
C VAL A 349 -7.39 26.69 -7.58
N THR A 350 -8.24 25.87 -8.21
CA THR A 350 -9.68 25.79 -7.88
C THR A 350 -9.90 25.29 -6.46
N VAL A 351 -9.20 24.23 -6.05
CA VAL A 351 -9.27 23.70 -4.69
C VAL A 351 -8.72 24.71 -3.68
N LYS A 352 -7.55 25.31 -3.94
CA LYS A 352 -6.97 26.37 -3.12
C LYS A 352 -7.97 27.52 -2.89
N THR A 353 -8.62 27.99 -3.96
CA THR A 353 -9.60 29.09 -3.88
C THR A 353 -10.77 28.72 -2.96
N ARG A 354 -11.28 27.49 -3.05
CA ARG A 354 -12.35 27.00 -2.17
C ARG A 354 -11.88 26.92 -0.70
N LEU A 355 -10.66 26.43 -0.45
CA LEU A 355 -10.09 26.37 0.90
C LEU A 355 -9.93 27.78 1.51
N VAL A 356 -9.49 28.76 0.72
CA VAL A 356 -9.41 30.17 1.17
C VAL A 356 -10.78 30.75 1.48
N GLY A 357 -11.82 30.38 0.71
CA GLY A 357 -13.20 30.75 1.01
C GLY A 357 -13.69 30.21 2.36
N GLU A 358 -13.29 29.00 2.73
CA GLU A 358 -13.62 28.39 4.03
C GLU A 358 -12.80 28.97 5.19
N ALA A 359 -11.52 29.32 4.94
CA ALA A 359 -10.63 29.89 5.95
C ALA A 359 -9.69 30.96 5.34
N PRO A 360 -10.08 32.26 5.35
CA PRO A 360 -9.33 33.33 4.70
C PRO A 360 -7.83 33.45 5.06
N PRO A 361 -7.39 33.18 6.31
CA PRO A 361 -5.96 33.20 6.65
C PRO A 361 -5.09 32.24 5.83
N LEU A 362 -5.68 31.20 5.22
CA LEU A 362 -4.98 30.26 4.35
C LEU A 362 -4.42 30.90 3.08
N ALA A 363 -4.92 32.07 2.65
CA ALA A 363 -4.46 32.74 1.44
C ALA A 363 -2.93 32.92 1.38
N LYS A 364 -2.30 33.13 2.55
CA LYS A 364 -0.84 33.29 2.66
C LYS A 364 -0.09 31.96 2.85
N LYS A 365 -0.78 30.92 3.34
CA LYS A 365 -0.21 29.60 3.68
C LYS A 365 -0.31 28.56 2.56
N LEU A 366 -1.22 28.75 1.60
CA LEU A 366 -1.40 27.79 0.50
C LEU A 366 -0.53 28.13 -0.72
N ARG A 367 0.01 27.09 -1.33
CA ARG A 367 0.64 27.10 -2.66
C ARG A 367 -0.04 26.07 -3.55
N GLU A 368 0.14 26.19 -4.85
CA GLU A 368 -0.47 25.35 -5.87
C GLU A 368 0.60 24.72 -6.76
N ALA A 369 0.39 23.47 -7.16
CA ALA A 369 1.24 22.77 -8.10
C ALA A 369 0.41 21.87 -9.02
N GLY A 370 0.90 21.66 -10.24
CA GLY A 370 0.34 20.69 -11.18
C GLY A 370 1.34 19.58 -11.47
N ALA A 371 1.02 18.35 -11.08
CA ALA A 371 1.88 17.18 -11.34
C ALA A 371 1.60 16.53 -12.70
N GLY A 372 0.48 16.88 -13.36
CA GLY A 372 -0.03 16.12 -14.50
C GLY A 372 -0.13 14.64 -14.17
N PHE A 373 0.43 13.79 -15.04
CA PHE A 373 0.51 12.34 -14.82
C PHE A 373 1.89 11.83 -14.34
N ARG A 374 2.84 12.73 -14.02
CA ARG A 374 4.22 12.33 -13.67
C ARG A 374 4.28 11.47 -12.41
N GLU A 375 3.33 11.70 -11.50
CA GLU A 375 3.23 11.02 -10.21
C GLU A 375 2.00 10.10 -10.16
N ASN A 376 1.64 9.47 -11.28
CA ASN A 376 0.58 8.45 -11.29
C ASN A 376 0.95 7.27 -10.42
N ILE A 377 -0.01 6.86 -9.59
CA ILE A 377 0.10 5.70 -8.72
C ILE A 377 -0.10 4.45 -9.57
N VAL A 378 -1.21 4.37 -10.30
CA VAL A 378 -1.54 3.18 -11.12
C VAL A 378 -0.99 3.34 -12.54
N GLY A 379 -1.35 4.44 -13.20
CA GLY A 379 -0.78 4.87 -14.47
C GLY A 379 -1.30 4.14 -15.70
N THR A 380 -2.48 3.52 -15.65
CA THR A 380 -3.08 2.80 -16.80
C THR A 380 -3.72 3.75 -17.80
N GLY A 381 -4.33 4.87 -17.36
CA GLY A 381 -5.09 5.74 -18.25
C GLY A 381 -6.40 5.10 -18.72
N ALA A 382 -6.96 4.19 -17.93
CA ALA A 382 -8.26 3.58 -18.17
C ALA A 382 -9.40 4.56 -17.85
N ASP A 383 -9.13 5.57 -17.02
CA ASP A 383 -10.11 6.58 -16.60
C ASP A 383 -11.35 6.00 -15.90
N ASP A 384 -11.17 4.86 -15.22
CA ASP A 384 -12.23 4.15 -14.52
C ASP A 384 -11.91 4.00 -13.01
N ALA A 385 -12.55 3.05 -12.33
CA ALA A 385 -12.34 2.82 -10.90
C ALA A 385 -10.94 2.24 -10.59
N SER A 386 -10.30 1.54 -11.53
CA SER A 386 -9.00 0.89 -11.34
C SER A 386 -7.85 1.90 -11.20
N ASP A 387 -7.97 3.09 -11.78
CA ASP A 387 -6.95 4.15 -11.74
C ASP A 387 -7.45 5.47 -11.16
N ALA A 388 -8.59 5.46 -10.45
CA ALA A 388 -9.18 6.65 -9.86
C ALA A 388 -8.25 7.40 -8.89
N LEU A 389 -7.25 6.72 -8.30
CA LEU A 389 -6.21 7.34 -7.47
C LEU A 389 -5.28 8.29 -8.24
N ASP A 390 -5.18 8.16 -9.56
CA ASP A 390 -4.38 9.07 -10.39
C ASP A 390 -5.08 10.44 -10.55
N ARG A 391 -6.40 10.48 -10.39
CA ARG A 391 -7.23 11.69 -10.45
C ARG A 391 -7.52 12.17 -9.03
N ARG A 392 -6.53 12.81 -8.42
CA ARG A 392 -6.55 13.21 -7.01
C ARG A 392 -6.03 14.63 -6.82
N VAL A 393 -6.23 15.16 -5.62
CA VAL A 393 -5.53 16.35 -5.12
C VAL A 393 -4.82 15.99 -3.83
N GLU A 394 -3.53 16.30 -3.79
CA GLU A 394 -2.65 16.03 -2.67
C GLU A 394 -2.38 17.32 -1.89
N PHE A 395 -2.27 17.20 -0.58
CA PHE A 395 -1.99 18.31 0.34
C PHE A 395 -0.71 17.99 1.10
N LYS A 396 0.39 18.61 0.68
CA LYS A 396 1.71 18.41 1.29
C LYS A 396 2.08 19.57 2.21
N VAL A 397 2.37 19.27 3.46
CA VAL A 397 2.87 20.26 4.43
C VAL A 397 4.34 20.54 4.14
N THR A 398 4.70 21.82 4.07
CA THR A 398 6.06 22.30 3.78
C THR A 398 6.38 23.53 4.65
N ALA A 399 7.67 23.86 4.76
CA ALA A 399 8.07 25.14 5.33
C ALA A 399 7.49 26.30 4.51
N CYS A 400 7.07 27.37 5.17
CA CYS A 400 6.68 28.57 4.46
C CYS A 400 7.89 29.25 3.84
N GLU A 401 7.79 29.53 2.53
CA GLU A 401 8.77 30.36 1.83
C GLU A 401 8.77 31.76 2.46
N ALA A 402 9.98 32.31 2.63
CA ALA A 402 10.22 33.61 3.27
C ALA A 402 9.76 34.79 2.40
#